data_AF-A0A0M8MC17-F1
#
_entry.id   AF-A0A0M8MC17-F1
#
_cell.length_a   1.000
_cell.length_b   1.000
_cell.length_c   1.000
_cell.angle_alpha   90.00
_cell.angle_beta   90.00
_cell.angle_gamma   90.00
#
_symmetry.space_group_name_H-M   'P 1'
#
loop_
_entity.id
_entity.type
_entity.pdbx_description
1 polymer ?
#
loop_
_entity_poly.entity_id
_entity_poly.type
_entity_poly.pdbx_seq_one_letter_code
_entity_poly.pdbx_strand_id
1 'polypeptide(L)'
;MPDFTTMDIATLTRSITGGGERYLTLFLREYTTLFPGTVNPACPKCLAQYLTRYKQHYNAMANTSHYRLHAKYENIPLEFGSPILVNNANMTDEYAQKLLSRPGGERLFAQIPPPTVFEQAKMVKAAVKKSAQVRKKRPRIPLKPELKPQETSETSQS
;
A
#
# COMPACT_ATOMS: atom_id res chain seq x y z
N MET A 1 11.28 -4.59 27.95
CA MET A 1 11.49 -5.73 27.03
C MET A 1 11.62 -5.16 25.62
N PRO A 2 12.55 -5.64 24.78
CA PRO A 2 12.76 -5.09 23.44
C PRO A 2 11.54 -5.34 22.54
N ASP A 3 11.18 -4.39 21.69
CA ASP A 3 10.17 -4.62 20.66
C ASP A 3 10.81 -5.22 19.40
N PHE A 4 10.58 -6.52 19.19
CA PHE A 4 11.12 -7.26 18.03
C PHE A 4 10.30 -7.07 16.75
N THR A 5 9.11 -6.46 16.81
CA THR A 5 8.26 -6.27 15.62
C THR A 5 8.84 -5.25 14.65
N THR A 6 9.56 -4.26 15.18
CA THR A 6 10.16 -3.16 14.43
C THR A 6 11.63 -3.39 14.07
N MET A 7 12.31 -4.36 14.70
CA MET A 7 13.72 -4.67 14.44
C MET A 7 13.98 -5.39 13.11
N ASP A 8 15.12 -5.13 12.50
CA ASP A 8 15.66 -5.87 11.37
C ASP A 8 16.51 -7.07 11.83
N ILE A 9 16.76 -8.01 10.92
CA ILE A 9 17.50 -9.22 11.25
C ILE A 9 18.98 -8.97 11.58
N ALA A 10 19.59 -7.90 11.04
CA ALA A 10 20.99 -7.60 11.33
C ALA A 10 21.13 -7.07 12.76
N THR A 11 20.25 -6.17 13.19
CA THR A 11 20.15 -5.72 14.58
C THR A 11 19.89 -6.89 15.52
N LEU A 12 18.92 -7.75 15.18
CA LEU A 12 18.59 -8.90 16.01
C LEU A 12 19.79 -9.84 16.26
N THR A 13 20.59 -10.09 15.21
CA THR A 13 21.67 -11.07 15.27
C THR A 13 22.99 -10.52 15.80
N ARG A 14 23.24 -9.21 15.64
CA ARG A 14 24.54 -8.60 15.96
C ARG A 14 24.53 -7.78 17.25
N SER A 15 23.37 -7.30 17.68
CA SER A 15 23.29 -6.36 18.79
C SER A 15 23.12 -7.06 20.15
N ILE A 16 23.56 -6.35 21.19
CA ILE A 16 23.48 -6.76 22.58
C ILE A 16 22.67 -5.69 23.32
N THR A 17 21.86 -6.10 24.27
CA THR A 17 21.14 -5.19 25.16
C THR A 17 22.10 -4.47 26.11
N GLY A 18 21.65 -3.36 26.71
CA GLY A 18 22.42 -2.66 27.75
C GLY A 18 22.77 -3.51 28.98
N GLY A 19 22.10 -4.66 29.17
CA GLY A 19 22.36 -5.62 30.24
C GLY A 19 23.30 -6.78 29.87
N GLY A 20 23.87 -6.79 28.65
CA GLY A 20 24.82 -7.82 28.22
C GLY A 20 24.21 -9.07 27.57
N GLU A 21 22.88 -9.17 27.49
CA GLU A 21 22.20 -10.27 26.80
C GLU A 21 22.03 -10.00 25.31
N ARG A 22 22.20 -11.02 24.47
CA ARG A 22 22.01 -10.93 23.01
C ARG A 22 20.52 -10.85 22.65
N TYR A 23 20.15 -9.93 21.76
CA TYR A 23 18.77 -9.80 21.28
C TYR A 23 18.25 -11.10 20.66
N LEU A 24 19.08 -11.83 19.94
CA LEU A 24 18.75 -13.14 19.38
C LEU A 24 18.23 -14.11 20.44
N THR A 25 18.87 -14.18 21.60
CA THR A 25 18.49 -15.11 22.68
C THR A 25 17.14 -14.72 23.28
N LEU A 26 16.94 -13.42 23.52
CA LEU A 26 15.67 -12.90 24.03
C LEU A 26 14.53 -13.15 23.04
N PHE A 27 14.75 -12.86 21.76
CA PHE A 27 13.77 -13.11 20.70
C PHE A 27 13.41 -14.59 20.60
N LEU A 28 14.38 -15.50 20.60
CA LEU A 28 14.08 -16.93 20.50
C LEU A 28 13.30 -17.44 21.70
N ARG A 29 13.57 -16.92 22.90
CA ARG A 29 12.82 -17.25 24.11
C ARG A 29 11.36 -16.83 24.01
N GLU A 30 11.09 -15.63 23.49
CA GLU A 30 9.73 -15.13 23.29
C GLU A 30 9.04 -15.77 22.06
N TYR A 31 9.80 -16.07 21.02
CA TYR A 31 9.27 -16.76 19.85
C TYR A 31 8.79 -18.17 20.21
N THR A 32 9.52 -18.92 21.04
CA THR A 32 9.13 -20.28 21.43
C THR A 32 7.98 -20.31 22.44
N THR A 33 7.71 -19.23 23.17
CA THR A 33 6.50 -19.14 24.01
C THR A 33 5.24 -18.96 23.16
N LEU A 34 5.32 -18.25 22.03
CA LEU A 34 4.21 -18.04 21.10
C LEU A 34 4.05 -19.20 20.09
N PHE A 35 5.17 -19.74 19.61
CA PHE A 35 5.23 -20.80 18.60
C PHE A 35 5.98 -22.00 19.17
N PRO A 36 5.30 -22.90 19.90
CA PRO A 36 5.95 -24.08 20.47
C PRO A 36 6.52 -24.96 19.35
N GLY A 37 7.83 -25.24 19.41
CA GLY A 37 8.51 -26.06 18.41
C GLY A 37 10.04 -25.92 18.46
N THR A 38 10.73 -26.78 17.71
CA THR A 38 12.19 -26.74 17.59
C THR A 38 12.62 -25.55 16.73
N VAL A 39 13.38 -24.63 17.30
CA VAL A 39 13.97 -23.49 16.60
C VAL A 39 15.45 -23.72 16.36
N ASN A 40 15.94 -23.39 15.16
CA ASN A 40 17.36 -23.49 14.82
C ASN A 40 18.01 -22.09 14.81
N PRO A 41 18.77 -21.71 15.85
CA PRO A 41 19.43 -20.40 15.93
C PRO A 41 20.59 -20.23 14.94
N ALA A 42 21.16 -21.32 14.43
CA ALA A 42 22.33 -21.28 13.55
C ALA A 42 21.97 -21.05 12.08
N CYS A 43 20.70 -21.17 11.70
CA CYS A 43 20.22 -21.04 10.32
C CYS A 43 19.74 -19.60 10.03
N PRO A 44 20.48 -18.77 9.25
CA PRO A 44 20.10 -17.38 9.01
C PRO A 44 18.78 -17.23 8.26
N LYS A 45 18.51 -18.12 7.30
CA LYS A 45 17.24 -18.15 6.57
C LYS A 45 16.06 -18.48 7.50
N CYS A 46 16.27 -19.38 8.44
CA CYS A 46 15.26 -19.77 9.42
C CYS A 46 14.95 -18.61 10.37
N LEU A 47 15.98 -17.89 10.83
CA LEU A 47 15.79 -16.68 11.64
C LEU A 47 14.96 -15.61 10.91
N ALA A 48 15.18 -15.41 9.61
CA ALA A 48 14.38 -14.48 8.81
C ALA A 48 12.91 -14.91 8.76
N GLN A 49 12.66 -16.22 8.61
CA GLN A 49 11.32 -16.78 8.62
C GLN A 49 10.65 -16.65 10.00
N TYR A 50 11.38 -16.91 11.09
CA TYR A 50 10.87 -16.77 12.45
C TYR A 50 10.49 -15.32 12.73
N LEU A 51 11.36 -14.37 12.40
CA LEU A 51 11.08 -12.94 12.55
C LEU A 51 9.89 -12.51 11.69
N THR A 52 9.78 -13.02 10.47
CA THR A 52 8.63 -12.75 9.59
C THR A 52 7.33 -13.28 10.18
N ARG A 53 7.32 -14.53 10.66
CA ARG A 53 6.15 -15.14 11.32
C ARG A 53 5.76 -14.40 12.61
N TYR A 54 6.74 -14.00 13.40
CA TYR A 54 6.53 -13.21 14.61
C TYR A 54 5.83 -11.90 14.28
N LYS A 55 6.35 -11.12 13.32
CA LYS A 55 5.71 -9.89 12.84
C LYS A 55 4.30 -10.12 12.31
N GLN A 56 4.10 -11.19 11.54
CA GLN A 56 2.78 -11.55 11.00
C GLN A 56 1.77 -11.85 12.10
N HIS A 57 2.16 -12.52 13.19
CA HIS A 57 1.26 -12.84 14.30
C HIS A 57 0.74 -11.58 15.00
N TYR A 58 1.64 -10.65 15.32
CA TYR A 58 1.24 -9.38 15.92
C TYR A 58 0.47 -8.47 14.94
N ASN A 59 0.83 -8.48 13.65
CA ASN A 59 0.06 -7.76 12.62
C ASN A 59 -1.35 -8.34 12.46
N ALA A 60 -1.52 -9.66 12.57
CA ALA A 60 -2.84 -10.29 12.51
C ALA A 60 -3.72 -9.94 13.73
N MET A 61 -3.12 -9.81 14.92
CA MET A 61 -3.83 -9.34 16.11
C MET A 61 -4.21 -7.86 16.02
N ALA A 62 -3.41 -7.05 15.32
CA ALA A 62 -3.67 -5.63 15.06
C ALA A 62 -4.54 -5.39 13.81
N ASN A 63 -5.08 -6.44 13.18
CA ASN A 63 -5.84 -6.31 11.94
C ASN A 63 -7.18 -5.61 12.19
N THR A 64 -7.18 -4.29 12.02
CA THR A 64 -8.35 -3.43 12.01
C THR A 64 -8.83 -3.14 10.57
N SER A 65 -8.27 -3.83 9.58
CA SER A 65 -8.56 -3.52 8.18
C SER A 65 -9.96 -3.99 7.81
N HIS A 66 -10.71 -3.09 7.19
CA HIS A 66 -12.04 -3.41 6.66
C HIS A 66 -11.99 -4.01 5.25
N TYR A 67 -10.79 -4.15 4.67
CA TYR A 67 -10.60 -4.81 3.39
C TYR A 67 -10.66 -6.33 3.55
N ARG A 68 -11.40 -7.00 2.66
CA ARG A 68 -11.46 -8.47 2.61
C ARG A 68 -11.09 -8.98 1.23
N LEU A 69 -10.16 -9.92 1.16
CA LEU A 69 -9.85 -10.67 -0.05
C LEU A 69 -10.90 -11.74 -0.30
N HIS A 70 -11.11 -12.07 -1.57
CA HIS A 70 -11.82 -13.30 -1.91
C HIS A 70 -11.04 -14.52 -1.40
N ALA A 71 -11.76 -15.56 -0.97
CA ALA A 71 -11.17 -16.83 -0.52
C ALA A 71 -10.20 -17.45 -1.55
N LYS A 72 -10.46 -17.26 -2.86
CA LYS A 72 -9.59 -17.74 -3.95
C LYS A 72 -8.25 -17.01 -4.06
N TYR A 73 -8.10 -15.87 -3.38
CA TYR A 73 -6.90 -15.03 -3.39
C TYR A 73 -6.26 -14.93 -2.01
N GLU A 74 -6.45 -15.94 -1.15
CA GLU A 74 -5.68 -16.04 0.08
C GLU A 74 -4.23 -16.48 -0.19
N ASN A 75 -3.30 -15.91 0.57
CA ASN A 75 -1.85 -16.17 0.48
C ASN A 75 -1.22 -15.71 -0.84
N ILE A 76 -1.65 -14.56 -1.35
CA ILE A 76 -1.02 -13.92 -2.52
C ILE A 76 0.18 -13.07 -2.11
N PRO A 77 1.26 -13.02 -2.91
CA PRO A 77 2.41 -12.17 -2.59
C PRO A 77 2.04 -10.69 -2.63
N LEU A 78 2.51 -9.91 -1.66
CA LEU A 78 2.23 -8.46 -1.53
C LEU A 78 2.76 -7.65 -2.70
N GLU A 79 3.95 -8.00 -3.21
CA GLU A 79 4.62 -7.44 -4.39
C GLU A 79 5.36 -8.59 -5.11
N PHE A 80 5.74 -8.40 -6.37
CA PHE A 80 6.52 -9.40 -7.10
C PHE A 80 7.84 -9.66 -6.36
N GLY A 81 8.09 -10.91 -5.98
CA GLY A 81 9.28 -11.30 -5.20
C GLY A 81 9.20 -10.99 -3.70
N SER A 82 8.06 -10.53 -3.17
CA SER A 82 7.90 -10.31 -1.74
C SER A 82 7.81 -11.63 -0.98
N PRO A 83 8.50 -11.79 0.16
CA PRO A 83 8.33 -12.93 1.05
C PRO A 83 7.02 -12.86 1.87
N ILE A 84 6.28 -11.74 1.77
CA ILE A 84 5.05 -11.50 2.51
C ILE A 84 3.87 -12.02 1.70
N LEU A 85 3.22 -13.07 2.21
CA LEU A 85 1.97 -13.59 1.67
C LEU A 85 0.80 -12.96 2.43
N VAL A 86 -0.03 -12.23 1.69
CA VAL A 86 -1.19 -11.52 2.22
C VAL A 86 -2.40 -12.45 2.23
N ASN A 87 -3.12 -12.47 3.34
CA ASN A 87 -4.37 -13.19 3.53
C ASN A 87 -5.32 -12.36 4.40
N ASN A 88 -6.55 -12.85 4.61
CA ASN A 88 -7.55 -12.12 5.39
C ASN A 88 -7.18 -11.97 6.87
N ALA A 89 -6.29 -12.81 7.40
CA ALA A 89 -5.85 -12.75 8.79
C ALA A 89 -4.78 -11.65 9.01
N ASN A 90 -3.89 -11.43 8.04
CA ASN A 90 -2.78 -10.46 8.15
C ASN A 90 -2.97 -9.19 7.31
N MET A 91 -4.17 -8.97 6.78
CA MET A 91 -4.49 -7.81 5.95
C MET A 91 -4.31 -6.51 6.74
N THR A 92 -3.66 -5.53 6.13
CA THR A 92 -3.61 -4.14 6.61
C THR A 92 -4.06 -3.21 5.50
N ASP A 93 -4.49 -2.00 5.83
CA ASP A 93 -4.93 -1.01 4.82
C ASP A 93 -3.79 -0.67 3.85
N GLU A 94 -2.54 -0.66 4.32
CA GLU A 94 -1.34 -0.46 3.51
C GLU A 94 -1.13 -1.60 2.50
N TYR A 95 -1.32 -2.84 2.93
CA TYR A 95 -1.23 -4.00 2.05
C TYR A 95 -2.37 -4.00 1.05
N ALA A 96 -3.58 -3.62 1.47
CA ALA A 96 -4.73 -3.51 0.60
C ALA A 96 -4.49 -2.46 -0.50
N GLN A 97 -3.96 -1.28 -0.15
CA GLN A 97 -3.60 -0.23 -1.10
C GLN A 97 -2.52 -0.68 -2.10
N LYS A 98 -1.49 -1.40 -1.63
CA LYS A 98 -0.46 -1.98 -2.51
C LYS A 98 -1.03 -3.03 -3.47
N LEU A 99 -2.02 -3.80 -3.05
CA LEU A 99 -2.69 -4.77 -3.92
C LEU A 99 -3.65 -4.09 -4.91
N LEU A 100 -4.36 -3.04 -4.49
CA LEU A 100 -5.25 -2.24 -5.34
C LEU A 100 -4.50 -1.46 -6.43
N SER A 101 -3.27 -1.03 -6.17
CA SER A 101 -2.46 -0.32 -7.16
C SER A 101 -1.99 -1.18 -8.34
N ARG A 102 -2.16 -2.51 -8.26
CA ARG A 102 -1.81 -3.45 -9.32
C ARG A 102 -2.83 -3.41 -10.47
N PRO A 103 -2.42 -3.79 -11.69
CA PRO A 103 -3.36 -4.00 -12.79
C PRO A 103 -4.44 -5.03 -12.40
N GLY A 104 -5.69 -4.59 -12.31
CA GLY A 104 -6.81 -5.45 -11.91
C GLY A 104 -6.88 -5.79 -10.42
N GLY A 105 -6.21 -5.02 -9.55
CA GLY A 105 -6.15 -5.24 -8.10
C GLY A 105 -7.52 -5.29 -7.42
N GLU A 106 -8.51 -4.56 -7.93
CA GLU A 106 -9.89 -4.55 -7.42
C GLU A 106 -10.53 -5.96 -7.41
N ARG A 107 -10.17 -6.81 -8.37
CA ARG A 107 -10.71 -8.18 -8.50
C ARG A 107 -10.26 -9.09 -7.36
N LEU A 108 -9.22 -8.71 -6.63
CA LEU A 108 -8.68 -9.46 -5.50
C LEU A 108 -9.59 -9.35 -4.26
N PHE A 109 -10.35 -8.26 -4.15
CA PHE A 109 -11.12 -7.92 -2.97
C PHE A 109 -12.59 -8.32 -3.10
N ALA A 110 -13.08 -9.03 -2.09
CA ALA A 110 -14.50 -9.29 -1.89
C ALA A 110 -15.21 -8.09 -1.25
N GLN A 111 -14.51 -7.35 -0.40
CA GLN A 111 -15.02 -6.16 0.27
C GLN A 111 -13.98 -5.05 0.24
N ILE A 112 -14.38 -3.90 -0.30
CA ILE A 112 -13.61 -2.66 -0.30
C ILE A 112 -14.40 -1.66 0.55
N PRO A 113 -13.89 -1.22 1.72
CA PRO A 113 -14.55 -0.20 2.50
C PRO A 113 -14.65 1.11 1.71
N PRO A 114 -15.73 1.89 1.88
CA PRO A 114 -15.84 3.19 1.26
C PRO A 114 -14.70 4.11 1.72
N PRO A 115 -14.17 4.98 0.85
CA PRO A 115 -13.05 5.85 1.19
C PRO A 115 -13.46 6.73 2.38
N THR A 116 -12.73 6.59 3.48
CA THR A 116 -12.92 7.45 4.65
C THR A 116 -12.71 8.91 4.25
N VAL A 117 -13.36 9.83 4.97
CA VAL A 117 -13.41 11.27 4.66
C VAL A 117 -12.00 11.88 4.45
N PHE A 118 -10.97 11.27 5.05
CA PHE A 118 -9.56 11.65 4.90
C PHE A 118 -8.92 11.29 3.54
N GLU A 119 -9.32 10.18 2.91
CA GLU A 119 -8.82 9.77 1.58
C GLU A 119 -9.44 10.63 0.46
N GLN A 120 -10.71 10.99 0.58
CA GLN A 120 -11.38 11.90 -0.35
C GLN A 120 -10.67 13.27 -0.42
N ALA A 121 -10.20 13.79 0.71
CA ALA A 121 -9.46 15.05 0.77
C ALA A 121 -8.09 15.00 0.05
N LYS A 122 -7.41 13.83 -0.01
CA LYS A 122 -6.16 13.66 -0.76
C LYS A 122 -6.40 13.54 -2.27
N MET A 123 -7.43 12.80 -2.69
CA MET A 123 -7.77 12.64 -4.11
C MET A 123 -8.21 13.97 -4.75
N VAL A 124 -8.97 14.80 -4.02
CA VAL A 124 -9.34 16.15 -4.49
C VAL A 124 -8.10 17.04 -4.68
N LYS A 125 -7.12 16.99 -3.76
CA LYS A 125 -5.86 17.76 -3.87
C LYS A 125 -4.99 17.30 -5.06
N ALA A 126 -4.99 16.02 -5.39
CA ALA A 126 -4.26 15.48 -6.54
C ALA A 126 -4.92 15.85 -7.88
N ALA A 127 -6.25 15.84 -7.95
CA ALA A 127 -7.00 16.25 -9.14
C ALA A 127 -6.84 17.75 -9.45
N VAL A 128 -6.87 18.61 -8.43
CA VAL A 128 -6.66 20.07 -8.60
C VAL A 128 -5.28 20.40 -9.16
N LYS A 129 -4.23 19.66 -8.80
CA LYS A 129 -2.87 19.87 -9.34
C LYS A 129 -2.74 19.50 -10.82
N LYS A 130 -3.45 18.48 -11.31
CA LYS A 130 -3.44 18.12 -12.75
C LYS A 130 -4.16 19.16 -13.60
N SER A 131 -5.26 19.72 -13.12
CA SER A 131 -6.02 20.77 -13.83
C SER A 131 -5.27 22.11 -13.94
N ALA A 132 -4.41 22.43 -12.98
CA ALA A 132 -3.59 23.64 -13.00
C ALA A 132 -2.42 23.58 -14.01
N GLN A 133 -1.92 22.39 -14.34
CA GLN A 133 -0.75 22.23 -15.22
C GLN A 133 -1.12 22.26 -16.71
N VAL A 134 -2.34 21.85 -17.07
CA VAL A 134 -2.85 21.88 -18.46
C VAL A 134 -3.06 23.31 -18.99
N ARG A 135 -3.33 24.28 -18.10
CA ARG A 135 -3.57 25.68 -18.50
C ARG A 135 -2.32 26.46 -18.94
N LYS A 136 -1.10 25.95 -18.73
CA LYS A 136 0.15 26.67 -19.07
C LYS A 136 0.73 26.39 -20.46
N LYS A 137 0.10 25.54 -21.29
CA LYS A 137 0.58 25.19 -22.64
C LYS A 137 -0.46 25.40 -23.74
N ARG A 138 -1.08 26.59 -23.82
CA ARG A 138 -1.76 27.01 -25.06
C ARG A 138 -0.84 27.96 -25.85
N PRO A 139 -0.52 27.64 -27.13
CA PRO A 139 0.13 28.61 -28.00
C PRO A 139 -0.80 29.80 -28.22
N ARG A 140 -0.23 31.02 -28.16
CA ARG A 140 -0.92 32.28 -28.49
C ARG A 140 -1.32 32.23 -29.97
N ILE A 141 -2.61 32.03 -30.24
CA ILE A 141 -3.19 32.37 -31.54
C ILE A 141 -3.54 33.87 -31.46
N PRO A 142 -3.02 34.74 -32.35
CA PRO A 142 -3.42 36.14 -32.38
C PRO A 142 -4.89 36.26 -32.82
N LEU A 143 -5.72 36.92 -32.01
CA LEU A 143 -7.07 37.33 -32.40
C LEU A 143 -6.96 38.38 -33.52
N LYS A 144 -7.53 38.09 -34.70
CA LYS A 144 -7.88 39.12 -35.67
C LYS A 144 -9.22 39.77 -35.28
N PRO A 145 -9.38 41.10 -35.43
CA PRO A 145 -10.62 41.79 -35.10
C PRO A 145 -11.68 41.63 -36.20
N GLU A 146 -12.90 41.65 -35.70
CA GLU A 146 -14.23 41.62 -36.31
C GLU A 146 -14.49 42.72 -37.36
N LEU A 147 -15.23 42.42 -38.44
CA LEU A 147 -15.95 43.44 -39.21
C LEU A 147 -17.22 42.89 -39.91
N LYS A 148 -18.35 43.16 -39.25
CA LYS A 148 -19.73 43.52 -39.66
C LYS A 148 -20.56 42.75 -40.72
N PRO A 149 -21.90 42.72 -40.52
CA PRO A 149 -22.89 42.04 -41.36
C PRO A 149 -23.45 42.94 -42.48
N GLN A 150 -23.85 42.35 -43.61
CA GLN A 150 -24.76 42.98 -44.57
C GLN A 150 -25.78 42.00 -45.17
N GLU A 151 -27.02 42.49 -45.16
CA GLU A 151 -28.28 42.01 -45.73
C GLU A 151 -28.18 41.39 -47.13
N THR A 152 -28.90 40.28 -47.30
CA THR A 152 -29.32 39.74 -48.59
C THR A 152 -30.60 40.43 -49.05
N SER A 153 -30.50 41.21 -50.13
CA SER A 153 -31.65 41.67 -50.92
C SER A 153 -31.93 40.66 -52.03
N GLU A 154 -33.05 39.95 -51.97
CA GLU A 154 -33.63 39.23 -53.11
C GLU A 154 -34.69 40.12 -53.78
N THR A 155 -34.44 40.47 -55.04
CA THR A 155 -35.46 40.94 -55.99
C THR A 155 -35.32 40.08 -57.25
N SER A 156 -36.33 39.25 -57.52
CA SER A 156 -37.07 39.25 -58.80
C SER A 156 -37.97 38.02 -58.91
N GLN A 157 -39.28 38.26 -58.82
CA GLN A 157 -40.29 37.48 -59.52
C GLN A 157 -40.90 38.38 -60.60
N SER A 158 -41.15 37.75 -61.75
CA SER A 158 -41.94 38.19 -62.93
C SER A 158 -41.22 39.02 -63.99
#